data_AF-U9URW1-F1
#
_entry.id   AF-U9URW1-F1
#
_cell.length_a   1.000
_cell.length_b   1.000
_cell.length_c   1.000
_cell.angle_alpha   90.00
_cell.angle_beta   90.00
_cell.angle_gamma   90.00
#
_symmetry.space_group_name_H-M   'P 1'
#
loop_
_entity.id
_entity.type
_entity.pdbx_description
1 polymer ?
#
loop_
_entity_poly.entity_id
_entity_poly.type
_entity_poly.pdbx_seq_one_letter_code
_entity_poly.pdbx_strand_id
1 'polypeptide(L)'
;MCDNKGPTITVLRLKNESSILGGYSPIDWDINKRGNFEKTLDSFIFSFIDKETILSRVKEPDNAIYQFDGSNFVDLQLNYTFNSKNGVYYSLRAYEKQIIQNEGNFVVDEYEVFSVTKKSG
;
A
#
# COMPACT_ATOMS: atom_id res chain seq x y z
N MET A 1 1.55 -2.89 -14.97
CA MET A 1 2.76 -2.05 -15.17
C MET A 1 3.35 -1.64 -13.82
N CYS A 2 3.59 -2.59 -12.92
CA CYS A 2 4.52 -2.46 -11.78
C CYS A 2 5.36 -3.74 -11.63
N ASP A 3 5.24 -4.63 -12.60
CA ASP A 3 5.68 -6.00 -12.56
C ASP A 3 7.20 -6.05 -12.72
N ASN A 4 7.88 -6.82 -11.88
CA ASN A 4 9.33 -7.02 -11.92
C ASN A 4 10.15 -5.71 -11.84
N LYS A 5 9.70 -4.76 -11.03
CA LYS A 5 10.33 -3.44 -10.85
C LYS A 5 11.22 -3.32 -9.62
N GLY A 6 11.41 -4.42 -8.91
CA GLY A 6 12.05 -4.49 -7.60
C GLY A 6 11.19 -3.86 -6.51
N PRO A 7 11.85 -3.42 -5.42
CA PRO A 7 11.18 -2.69 -4.35
C PRO A 7 10.46 -1.44 -4.87
N THR A 8 9.27 -1.17 -4.36
CA THR A 8 8.44 -0.03 -4.79
C THR A 8 7.82 0.72 -3.61
N ILE A 9 7.55 2.01 -3.80
CA ILE A 9 6.68 2.80 -2.93
C ILE A 9 5.45 3.19 -3.73
N THR A 10 4.28 2.85 -3.22
CA THR A 10 2.99 3.32 -3.73
C THR A 10 2.53 4.48 -2.88
N VAL A 11 2.15 5.58 -3.53
CA VAL A 11 1.61 6.80 -2.90
C VAL A 11 0.23 7.05 -3.51
N LEU A 12 -0.78 7.27 -2.69
CA LEU A 12 -2.14 7.56 -3.14
C LEU A 12 -2.71 8.78 -2.41
N ARG A 13 -3.45 9.61 -3.15
CA ARG A 13 -4.13 10.81 -2.63
C ARG A 13 -5.62 10.55 -2.59
N LEU A 14 -6.22 10.67 -1.40
CA LEU A 14 -7.66 10.51 -1.24
C LEU A 14 -8.41 11.69 -1.85
N LYS A 15 -9.59 11.41 -2.39
CA LYS A 15 -10.44 12.43 -3.00
C LYS A 15 -11.04 13.35 -1.94
N ASN A 16 -11.05 14.65 -2.24
CA ASN A 16 -11.58 15.72 -1.38
C ASN A 16 -10.86 15.88 -0.02
N GLU A 17 -9.70 15.24 0.16
CA GLU A 17 -8.90 15.34 1.38
C GLU A 17 -7.44 15.68 1.02
N SER A 18 -6.73 16.33 1.93
CA SER A 18 -5.27 16.47 1.89
C SER A 18 -4.54 15.18 2.31
N SER A 19 -5.29 14.13 2.62
CA SER A 19 -4.79 12.84 3.09
C SER A 19 -4.03 12.09 2.00
N ILE A 20 -2.78 11.74 2.30
CA ILE A 20 -1.96 10.82 1.51
C ILE A 20 -1.82 9.51 2.29
N LEU A 21 -2.07 8.40 1.61
CA LEU A 21 -1.74 7.06 2.13
C LEU A 21 -0.71 6.42 1.22
N GLY A 22 -0.08 5.37 1.68
CA GLY A 22 0.83 4.60 0.84
C GLY A 22 1.45 3.41 1.54
N GLY A 23 2.31 2.73 0.80
CA GLY A 23 3.05 1.59 1.32
C GLY A 23 4.30 1.30 0.52
N TYR A 24 5.28 0.71 1.20
CA TYR A 24 6.51 0.22 0.60
C TYR A 24 6.46 -1.29 0.49
N SER A 25 6.64 -1.80 -0.73
CA SER A 25 6.84 -3.22 -0.97
C SER A 25 8.33 -3.49 -1.23
N PRO A 26 9.01 -4.32 -0.43
CA PRO A 26 10.35 -4.81 -0.72
C PRO A 26 10.37 -5.92 -1.78
N ILE A 27 9.20 -6.44 -2.18
CA ILE A 27 9.04 -7.58 -3.09
C ILE A 27 8.42 -7.09 -4.40
N ASP A 28 8.79 -7.74 -5.50
CA ASP A 28 8.17 -7.55 -6.81
C ASP A 28 6.66 -7.84 -6.78
N TRP A 29 5.89 -6.97 -7.44
CA TRP A 29 4.54 -7.31 -7.85
C TRP A 29 4.63 -8.31 -9.02
N ASP A 30 4.01 -9.48 -8.90
CA ASP A 30 4.09 -10.54 -9.91
C ASP A 30 2.69 -11.10 -10.22
N ILE A 31 2.20 -10.81 -11.42
CA ILE A 31 0.89 -11.26 -11.89
C ILE A 31 0.77 -12.80 -11.90
N ASN A 32 1.88 -13.52 -12.06
CA ASN A 32 1.88 -14.98 -12.04
C ASN A 32 1.66 -15.55 -10.63
N LYS A 33 1.85 -14.73 -9.60
CA LYS A 33 1.62 -15.08 -8.20
C LYS A 33 0.27 -14.59 -7.67
N ARG A 34 -0.59 -14.07 -8.55
CA ARG A 34 -1.92 -13.60 -8.18
C ARG A 34 -2.65 -14.63 -7.31
N GLY A 35 -3.17 -14.19 -6.18
CA GLY A 35 -3.87 -15.03 -5.21
C GLY A 35 -3.01 -15.50 -4.04
N ASN A 36 -1.69 -15.26 -4.07
CA ASN A 36 -0.77 -15.68 -3.03
C ASN A 36 -0.43 -14.54 -2.06
N PHE A 37 -0.19 -14.92 -0.81
CA PHE A 37 0.47 -14.06 0.17
C PHE A 37 1.99 -14.16 0.04
N GLU A 38 2.66 -13.04 0.26
CA GLU A 38 4.11 -12.91 0.24
C GLU A 38 4.62 -12.48 1.60
N LYS A 39 5.65 -13.18 2.05
CA LYS A 39 6.22 -13.00 3.38
C LYS A 39 7.24 -11.86 3.39
N THR A 40 7.09 -10.89 4.30
CA THR A 40 8.13 -9.89 4.55
C THR A 40 7.99 -9.21 5.90
N LEU A 41 9.12 -8.80 6.48
CA LEU A 41 9.19 -7.90 7.65
C LEU A 41 9.55 -6.46 7.27
N ASP A 42 10.01 -6.24 6.05
CA ASP A 42 10.57 -4.96 5.62
C ASP A 42 9.52 -4.03 4.99
N SER A 43 8.30 -4.52 4.79
CA SER A 43 7.16 -3.71 4.33
C SER A 43 6.69 -2.73 5.42
N PHE A 44 6.10 -1.63 4.99
CA PHE A 44 5.39 -0.70 5.87
C PHE A 44 4.30 0.03 5.08
N ILE A 45 3.22 0.39 5.76
CA ILE A 45 2.23 1.34 5.26
C ILE A 45 2.35 2.65 6.02
N PHE A 46 1.95 3.75 5.38
CA PHE A 46 2.07 5.07 5.97
C PHE A 46 0.90 5.98 5.61
N SER A 47 0.75 7.06 6.38
CA SER A 47 -0.13 8.17 6.06
C SER A 47 0.53 9.51 6.36
N PHE A 48 0.10 10.52 5.59
CA PHE A 48 0.28 11.93 5.87
C PHE A 48 -1.10 12.56 5.90
N ILE A 49 -1.55 12.94 7.09
CA ILE A 49 -2.85 13.59 7.31
C ILE A 49 -2.57 14.92 8.02
N ASP A 50 -2.85 16.02 7.34
CA ASP A 50 -2.51 17.38 7.77
C ASP A 50 -1.02 17.56 8.11
N LYS A 51 -0.66 17.50 9.40
CA LYS A 51 0.71 17.65 9.90
C LYS A 51 1.23 16.39 10.60
N GLU A 52 0.44 15.33 10.59
CA GLU A 52 0.77 14.07 11.26
C GLU A 52 1.24 13.04 10.23
N THR A 53 2.33 12.35 10.59
CA THR A 53 2.87 11.24 9.81
C THR A 53 2.81 9.99 10.66
N ILE A 54 2.16 8.95 10.14
CA ILE A 54 2.13 7.64 10.77
C ILE A 54 2.84 6.66 9.86
N LEU A 55 3.79 5.92 10.43
CA LEU A 55 4.42 4.77 9.77
C LEU A 55 4.08 3.52 10.58
N SER A 56 3.47 2.56 9.91
CA SER A 56 2.98 1.30 10.45
C SER A 56 3.76 0.15 9.83
N ARG A 57 4.43 -0.64 10.66
CA ARG A 57 5.24 -1.79 10.21
C ARG A 57 4.43 -3.07 10.24
N VAL A 58 4.93 -4.08 9.54
CA VAL A 58 4.32 -5.41 9.52
C VAL A 58 4.32 -6.01 10.93
N LYS A 59 3.13 -6.46 11.34
CA LYS A 59 2.89 -7.28 12.53
C LYS A 59 2.79 -8.77 12.17
N GLU A 60 2.18 -9.10 11.03
CA GLU A 60 1.92 -10.47 10.57
C GLU A 60 2.74 -10.77 9.29
N PRO A 61 3.98 -11.29 9.40
CA PRO A 61 4.92 -11.33 8.29
C PRO A 61 4.50 -12.26 7.17
N ASP A 62 3.86 -13.38 7.50
CA ASP A 62 3.47 -14.42 6.54
C ASP A 62 2.34 -13.94 5.59
N ASN A 63 1.64 -12.86 5.94
CA ASN A 63 0.55 -12.28 5.17
C ASN A 63 0.73 -10.76 4.96
N ALA A 64 1.96 -10.29 4.77
CA ALA A 64 2.26 -8.86 4.72
C ALA A 64 1.87 -8.20 3.39
N ILE A 65 1.98 -8.96 2.30
CA ILE A 65 1.69 -8.52 0.93
C ILE A 65 0.80 -9.56 0.27
N TYR A 66 -0.21 -9.13 -0.48
CA TYR A 66 -1.05 -10.01 -1.28
C TYR A 66 -0.84 -9.70 -2.75
N GLN A 67 -0.51 -10.72 -3.54
CA GLN A 67 -0.31 -10.55 -4.98
C GLN A 67 -1.67 -10.49 -5.67
N PHE A 68 -2.00 -9.33 -6.22
CA PHE A 68 -3.24 -9.10 -6.96
C PHE A 68 -3.03 -8.02 -8.04
N ASP A 69 -4.12 -7.65 -8.72
CA ASP A 69 -4.12 -6.55 -9.68
C ASP A 69 -3.99 -5.21 -8.92
N GLY A 70 -2.76 -4.75 -8.72
CA GLY A 70 -2.43 -3.50 -8.02
C GLY A 70 -1.69 -3.71 -6.69
N SER A 71 -1.33 -2.60 -6.04
CA SER A 71 -0.64 -2.66 -4.74
C SER A 71 -1.60 -3.11 -3.64
N ASN A 72 -1.29 -4.22 -2.99
CA ASN A 72 -2.08 -4.77 -1.91
C ASN A 72 -1.18 -5.17 -0.72
N PHE A 73 -1.21 -4.31 0.29
CA PHE A 73 -0.49 -4.47 1.54
C PHE A 73 -1.36 -5.17 2.60
N VAL A 74 -2.41 -5.90 2.21
CA VAL A 74 -3.46 -6.50 3.07
C VAL A 74 -4.30 -5.49 3.84
N ASP A 75 -3.68 -4.56 4.54
CA ASP A 75 -4.32 -3.49 5.29
C ASP A 75 -4.64 -2.28 4.41
N LEU A 76 -3.92 -2.09 3.30
CA LEU A 76 -4.16 -1.03 2.32
C LEU A 76 -4.19 -1.64 0.91
N GLN A 77 -5.35 -1.65 0.29
CA GLN A 77 -5.62 -2.38 -0.96
C GLN A 77 -6.09 -1.42 -2.05
N LEU A 78 -5.22 -1.09 -3.00
CA LEU A 78 -5.57 -0.24 -4.13
C LEU A 78 -6.33 -1.07 -5.18
N ASN A 79 -7.54 -0.64 -5.54
CA ASN A 79 -8.35 -1.31 -6.55
C ASN A 79 -8.13 -0.70 -7.93
N TYR A 80 -8.35 -1.50 -8.98
CA TYR A 80 -8.28 -1.03 -10.37
C TYR A 80 -9.22 0.15 -10.65
N THR A 81 -10.39 0.17 -9.99
CA THR A 81 -11.35 1.26 -10.03
C THR A 81 -11.04 2.35 -9.00
N PHE A 82 -9.79 2.78 -8.92
CA PHE A 82 -9.27 3.69 -7.88
C PHE A 82 -10.08 5.00 -7.77
N ASN A 83 -10.60 5.50 -8.90
CA ASN A 83 -11.39 6.74 -8.97
C ASN A 83 -12.89 6.56 -8.64
N SER A 84 -13.29 5.37 -8.19
CA SER A 84 -14.66 5.04 -7.78
C SER A 84 -14.80 5.01 -6.25
N LYS A 85 -16.03 4.82 -5.74
CA LYS A 85 -16.31 4.69 -4.29
C LYS A 85 -15.49 3.61 -3.59
N ASN A 86 -15.04 2.59 -4.32
CA ASN A 86 -14.21 1.50 -3.81
C ASN A 86 -12.79 1.62 -4.37
N GLY A 87 -12.22 2.81 -4.33
CA GLY A 87 -10.94 3.10 -4.93
C GLY A 87 -9.78 2.45 -4.20
N VAL A 88 -9.80 2.53 -2.87
CA VAL A 88 -8.89 1.83 -1.98
C VAL A 88 -9.70 1.31 -0.80
N TYR A 89 -9.35 0.10 -0.34
CA TYR A 89 -9.88 -0.46 0.91
C TYR A 89 -8.81 -0.40 1.99
N TYR A 90 -9.20 0.02 3.19
CA TYR A 90 -8.34 0.03 4.37
C TYR A 90 -8.96 -0.74 5.53
N SER A 91 -8.15 -1.54 6.23
CA SER A 91 -8.48 -2.17 7.52
C SER A 91 -7.21 -2.48 8.30
N LEU A 92 -7.25 -2.56 9.63
CA LEU A 92 -6.07 -2.90 10.43
C LEU A 92 -6.04 -4.40 10.76
N ARG A 93 -5.14 -5.17 10.13
CA ARG A 93 -5.02 -6.63 10.32
C ARG A 93 -3.57 -7.09 10.43
N ALA A 94 -2.75 -6.77 9.45
CA ALA A 94 -1.39 -7.28 9.28
C ALA A 94 -0.30 -6.28 9.68
N TYR A 95 -0.65 -5.02 9.96
CA TYR A 95 0.27 -3.95 10.34
C TYR A 95 -0.02 -3.45 11.76
N GLU A 96 0.97 -2.84 12.42
CA GLU A 96 0.93 -2.54 13.86
C GLU A 96 0.03 -1.37 14.25
N LYS A 97 -0.04 -0.35 13.41
CA LYS A 97 -0.65 0.95 13.70
C LYS A 97 -1.73 1.31 12.70
N GLN A 98 -2.78 1.92 13.22
CA GLN A 98 -3.81 2.55 12.42
C GLN A 98 -3.25 3.78 11.70
N ILE A 99 -3.43 3.87 10.37
CA ILE A 99 -2.91 5.00 9.57
C ILE A 99 -3.98 6.02 9.16
N ILE A 100 -5.28 5.67 9.27
CA ILE A 100 -6.40 6.58 9.01
C ILE A 100 -7.55 6.27 9.97
N GLN A 101 -8.35 7.28 10.33
CA GLN A 101 -9.34 7.21 11.41
C GLN A 101 -10.40 6.11 11.23
N ASN A 102 -10.81 5.84 10.00
CA ASN A 102 -11.89 4.90 9.71
C ASN A 102 -11.39 3.75 8.83
N GLU A 103 -11.84 2.54 9.11
CA GLU A 103 -11.72 1.42 8.17
C GLU A 103 -12.81 1.51 7.11
N GLY A 104 -12.55 0.96 5.92
CA GLY A 104 -13.52 0.89 4.83
C GLY A 104 -12.97 1.31 3.48
N ASN A 105 -13.88 1.72 2.60
CA ASN A 105 -13.58 2.11 1.23
C ASN A 105 -13.45 3.62 1.11
N PHE A 106 -12.44 4.06 0.36
CA PHE A 106 -12.19 5.46 0.04
C PHE A 106 -12.07 5.64 -1.47
N VAL A 107 -12.34 6.85 -1.94
CA VAL A 107 -12.11 7.25 -3.33
C VAL A 107 -10.70 7.82 -3.44
N VAL A 108 -9.96 7.41 -4.46
CA VAL A 108 -8.60 7.90 -4.76
C VAL A 108 -8.69 8.86 -5.94
N ASP A 109 -8.14 10.06 -5.80
CA ASP A 109 -8.03 11.02 -6.92
C ASP A 109 -6.87 10.66 -7.84
N GLU A 110 -5.76 10.23 -7.25
CA GLU A 110 -4.49 9.98 -7.95
C GLU A 110 -3.63 8.99 -7.16
N TYR A 111 -2.82 8.21 -7.86
CA TYR A 111 -1.79 7.37 -7.26
C TYR A 111 -0.55 7.33 -8.15
N GLU A 112 0.61 7.16 -7.52
CA GLU A 112 1.90 7.01 -8.17
C GLU A 112 2.65 5.83 -7.55
N VAL A 113 3.41 5.13 -8.38
CA VAL A 113 4.27 4.01 -7.94
C VAL A 113 5.70 4.30 -8.36
N PHE A 114 6.61 4.29 -7.38
CA PHE A 114 8.01 4.62 -7.56
C PHE A 114 8.87 3.38 -7.30
N SER A 115 9.79 3.07 -8.21
CA SER A 115 10.85 2.09 -7.95
C SER A 115 11.85 2.64 -6.92
N VAL A 116 12.28 1.78 -5.99
CA VAL A 116 13.29 2.12 -4.99
C VAL A 116 14.58 1.40 -5.31
N THR A 117 15.63 2.16 -5.61
CA THR A 117 16.98 1.64 -5.83
C THR A 117 17.87 2.01 -4.65
N LYS A 118 18.66 1.05 -4.15
CA LYS A 118 19.71 1.37 -3.18
C LYS A 118 20.68 2.36 -3.80
N LYS A 119 21.00 3.42 -3.06
CA LYS A 119 22.09 4.31 -3.44
C LYS A 119 23.39 3.52 -3.32
N SER A 120 24.11 3.36 -4.43
CA SER A 120 25.49 2.87 -4.39
C SER A 120 26.33 3.92 -3.66
N GLY A 121 27.01 3.48 -2.59
CA GLY A 121 27.92 4.31 -1.80
C GLY A 121 29.21 4.64 -2.55
#